data_AF-A0A848FNC7-F1
#
_entry.id   AF-A0A848FNC7-F1
#
_cell.length_a   1.000
_cell.length_b   1.000
_cell.length_c   1.000
_cell.angle_alpha   90.00
_cell.angle_beta   90.00
_cell.angle_gamma   90.00
#
_symmetry.space_group_name_H-M   'P 1'
#
loop_
_entity.id
_entity.type
_entity.pdbx_description
1 polymer ?
#
loop_
_entity_poly.entity_id
_entity_poly.type
_entity_poly.pdbx_seq_one_letter_code
_entity_poly.pdbx_strand_id
1 'polypeptide(L)'
;MKPSQFLLVAVSPILLYSCVSKKKFAAEQAKVAQLTEANGKLTNDLKGCEDLKAEAARKAAGLQTEIDGLNKQIAFLKENNTTALKQLQDLSVISSSQAESIRKSLDNIGAKDAYIQTLQQSMAKKDSLNMQLVMNLKGAIGNLDDKDINIKVDKGVVYIDISDKLLFKSGSYDVTDKAKEVLGKVATVLKNQPDIEFMVEGHTDNVGFSRGVLVDNWDLSVKRATSVVRVLQNQYGLEPAKMTAAGRSEYVPVGANDTVEGKAANRRTRIVILPQLDQFFKLLEKKN
;
A
#
# COMPACT_ATOMS: atom_id res chain seq x y z
N MET A 1 -52.87 -36.95 -78.11
CA MET A 1 -53.70 -36.63 -76.92
C MET A 1 -52.87 -35.74 -76.01
N LYS A 2 -53.38 -34.54 -75.66
CA LYS A 2 -52.90 -33.64 -74.58
C LYS A 2 -53.12 -34.31 -73.19
N PRO A 3 -52.65 -33.74 -72.05
CA PRO A 3 -51.49 -32.85 -71.79
C PRO A 3 -50.75 -33.20 -70.44
N SER A 4 -49.92 -32.25 -69.97
CA SER A 4 -49.51 -31.99 -68.56
C SER A 4 -48.18 -32.65 -68.16
N GLN A 5 -47.10 -31.97 -67.78
CA GLN A 5 -46.97 -30.82 -66.88
C GLN A 5 -45.71 -29.99 -67.24
N PHE A 6 -45.87 -28.67 -67.35
CA PHE A 6 -44.78 -27.69 -67.42
C PHE A 6 -44.29 -27.38 -65.99
N LEU A 7 -42.99 -27.56 -65.72
CA LEU A 7 -42.36 -27.09 -64.49
C LEU A 7 -41.73 -25.71 -64.76
N LEU A 8 -42.45 -24.67 -64.33
CA LEU A 8 -42.04 -23.27 -64.44
C LEU A 8 -41.21 -22.92 -63.20
N VAL A 9 -39.88 -22.99 -63.31
CA VAL A 9 -38.97 -22.56 -62.23
C VAL A 9 -38.95 -21.03 -62.22
N ALA A 10 -39.82 -20.44 -61.41
CA ALA A 10 -39.77 -19.02 -61.07
C ALA A 10 -38.57 -18.79 -60.14
N VAL A 11 -37.46 -18.28 -60.68
CA VAL A 11 -36.35 -17.73 -59.88
C VAL A 11 -36.82 -16.38 -59.33
N SER A 12 -37.37 -16.40 -58.12
CA SER A 12 -37.67 -15.20 -57.34
C SER A 12 -36.38 -14.75 -56.63
N PRO A 13 -35.90 -13.49 -56.79
CA PRO A 13 -34.78 -13.01 -56.01
C PRO A 13 -35.27 -12.75 -54.58
N ILE A 14 -34.97 -13.67 -53.67
CA ILE A 14 -35.18 -13.46 -52.23
C ILE A 14 -34.15 -12.41 -51.78
N LEU A 15 -34.53 -11.15 -51.85
CA LEU A 15 -33.85 -10.06 -51.15
C LEU A 15 -34.06 -10.27 -49.64
N LEU A 16 -33.08 -10.89 -48.99
CA LEU A 16 -33.03 -11.04 -47.53
C LEU A 16 -32.72 -9.68 -46.88
N TYR A 17 -33.74 -8.83 -46.74
CA TYR A 17 -33.68 -7.68 -45.84
C TYR A 17 -33.89 -8.16 -44.40
N SER A 18 -32.78 -8.39 -43.67
CA SER A 18 -32.84 -8.55 -42.21
C SER A 18 -32.98 -7.17 -41.55
N CYS A 19 -34.21 -6.68 -41.43
CA CYS A 19 -34.49 -5.43 -40.75
C CYS A 19 -34.32 -5.58 -39.22
N VAL A 20 -33.12 -5.30 -38.71
CA VAL A 20 -32.94 -4.93 -37.29
C VAL A 20 -33.64 -3.60 -37.07
N SER A 21 -34.46 -3.47 -36.02
CA SER A 21 -35.15 -2.20 -35.72
C SER A 21 -34.12 -1.06 -35.62
N LYS A 22 -34.36 0.08 -36.27
CA LYS A 22 -33.44 1.25 -36.28
C LYS A 22 -32.94 1.63 -34.89
N LYS A 23 -33.77 1.47 -33.85
CA LYS A 23 -33.43 1.71 -32.45
C LYS A 23 -32.36 0.74 -31.90
N LYS A 24 -32.44 -0.55 -32.21
CA LYS A 24 -31.42 -1.54 -31.82
C LYS A 24 -30.10 -1.32 -32.57
N PHE A 25 -30.16 -0.99 -33.85
CA PHE A 25 -28.96 -0.68 -34.63
C PHE A 25 -28.25 0.58 -34.11
N ALA A 26 -28.99 1.64 -33.81
CA ALA A 26 -28.44 2.86 -33.21
C ALA A 26 -27.86 2.61 -31.81
N ALA A 27 -28.52 1.79 -30.98
CA ALA A 27 -28.00 1.42 -29.67
C ALA A 27 -26.70 0.61 -29.76
N GLU A 28 -26.60 -0.32 -30.71
CA GLU A 28 -25.38 -1.11 -30.91
C GLU A 28 -24.25 -0.27 -31.50
N GLN A 29 -24.54 0.64 -32.44
CA GLN A 29 -23.57 1.63 -32.93
C GLN A 29 -23.04 2.54 -31.83
N ALA A 30 -23.91 3.02 -30.93
CA ALA A 30 -23.50 3.82 -29.78
C ALA A 30 -22.61 3.01 -28.82
N LYS A 31 -22.92 1.73 -28.60
CA LYS A 31 -22.12 0.83 -27.77
C LYS A 31 -20.74 0.54 -28.38
N VAL A 32 -20.66 0.33 -29.69
CA VAL A 32 -19.39 0.18 -30.42
C VAL A 32 -18.56 1.46 -30.34
N ALA A 33 -19.18 2.63 -30.49
CA ALA A 33 -18.49 3.93 -30.33
C ALA A 33 -17.93 4.09 -28.91
N GLN A 34 -18.74 3.79 -27.89
CA GLN A 34 -18.34 3.87 -26.49
C GLN A 34 -17.21 2.88 -26.15
N LEU A 35 -17.27 1.64 -26.66
CA LEU A 35 -16.20 0.65 -26.49
C LEU A 35 -14.92 1.06 -27.21
N THR A 36 -15.03 1.69 -28.37
CA THR A 36 -13.87 2.20 -29.13
C THR A 36 -13.19 3.33 -28.38
N GLU A 37 -13.96 4.27 -27.83
CA GLU A 37 -13.45 5.35 -26.99
C GLU A 37 -12.80 4.82 -25.70
N ALA A 38 -13.46 3.88 -25.02
CA ALA A 38 -12.93 3.23 -23.83
C ALA A 38 -11.62 2.48 -24.13
N ASN A 39 -11.54 1.75 -25.25
CA ASN A 39 -10.32 1.08 -25.70
C ASN A 39 -9.20 2.08 -26.03
N GLY A 40 -9.53 3.22 -26.66
CA GLY A 40 -8.56 4.29 -26.91
C GLY A 40 -8.00 4.86 -25.61
N LYS A 41 -8.86 5.10 -24.62
CA LYS A 41 -8.46 5.57 -23.29
C LYS A 41 -7.57 4.54 -22.57
N LEU A 42 -8.00 3.28 -22.54
CA LEU A 42 -7.23 2.18 -21.95
C LEU A 42 -5.85 2.02 -22.61
N THR A 43 -5.76 2.20 -23.93
CA THR A 43 -4.48 2.15 -24.66
C THR A 43 -3.56 3.30 -24.25
N ASN A 44 -4.10 4.50 -24.09
CA ASN A 44 -3.33 5.66 -23.63
C ASN A 44 -2.87 5.50 -22.17
N ASP A 45 -3.74 4.99 -21.29
CA ASP A 45 -3.43 4.73 -19.89
C ASP A 45 -2.36 3.62 -19.78
N LEU A 46 -2.45 2.57 -20.61
CA LEU A 46 -1.43 1.52 -20.68
C LEU A 46 -0.07 2.09 -21.09
N LYS A 47 -0.04 2.92 -22.12
CA LYS A 47 1.18 3.59 -22.58
C LYS A 47 1.79 4.48 -21.48
N GLY A 48 0.94 5.28 -20.81
CA GLY A 48 1.40 6.10 -19.68
C GLY A 48 1.95 5.27 -18.52
N CYS A 49 1.36 4.11 -18.23
CA CYS A 49 1.87 3.16 -17.25
C CYS A 49 3.24 2.58 -17.64
N GLU A 50 3.41 2.21 -18.92
CA GLU A 50 4.69 1.72 -19.44
C GLU A 50 5.79 2.78 -19.38
N ASP A 51 5.47 4.03 -19.70
CA ASP A 51 6.40 5.16 -19.63
C ASP A 51 6.84 5.42 -18.18
N LEU A 52 5.90 5.46 -17.23
CA LEU A 52 6.20 5.60 -15.80
C LEU A 52 7.05 4.44 -15.26
N LYS A 53 6.76 3.22 -15.71
CA LYS A 53 7.56 2.03 -15.35
C LYS A 53 8.99 2.14 -15.88
N ALA A 54 9.16 2.59 -17.12
CA ALA A 54 10.47 2.81 -17.72
C ALA A 54 11.25 3.90 -16.99
N GLU A 55 10.58 5.00 -16.60
CA GLU A 55 11.19 6.06 -15.81
C GLU A 55 11.62 5.58 -14.41
N ALA A 56 10.77 4.82 -13.72
CA ALA A 56 11.10 4.22 -12.43
C ALA A 56 12.29 3.26 -12.53
N ALA A 57 12.35 2.44 -13.60
CA ALA A 57 13.48 1.54 -13.84
C ALA A 57 14.79 2.30 -14.08
N ARG A 58 14.76 3.42 -14.82
CA ARG A 58 15.93 4.28 -15.03
C ARG A 58 16.41 4.91 -13.72
N LYS A 59 15.49 5.42 -12.89
CA LYS A 59 15.82 5.96 -11.56
C LYS A 59 16.45 4.90 -10.65
N ALA A 60 15.89 3.69 -10.63
CA ALA A 60 16.44 2.59 -9.85
C ALA A 60 17.86 2.21 -10.30
N ALA A 61 18.12 2.14 -11.61
CA ALA A 61 19.46 1.89 -12.15
C ALA A 61 20.47 3.00 -11.80
N GLY A 62 20.03 4.27 -11.82
CA GLY A 62 20.85 5.40 -11.39
C GLY A 62 21.24 5.30 -9.92
N LEU A 63 20.27 5.05 -9.03
CA LEU A 63 20.53 4.86 -7.60
C LEU A 63 21.43 3.65 -7.33
N GLN A 64 21.25 2.55 -8.07
CA GLN A 64 22.13 1.38 -7.95
C GLN A 64 23.58 1.72 -8.31
N THR A 65 23.78 2.50 -9.37
CA THR A 65 25.12 2.96 -9.78
C THR A 65 25.76 3.86 -8.73
N GLU A 66 24.97 4.72 -8.08
CA GLU A 66 25.44 5.59 -6.98
C GLU A 66 25.83 4.77 -5.75
N ILE A 67 25.01 3.79 -5.36
CA ILE A 67 25.31 2.85 -4.26
C ILE A 67 26.62 2.09 -4.55
N ASP A 68 26.80 1.58 -5.76
CA ASP A 68 28.01 0.88 -6.16
C ASP A 68 29.24 1.81 -6.12
N GLY A 69 29.07 3.08 -6.50
CA GLY A 69 30.10 4.12 -6.39
C GLY A 69 30.50 4.40 -4.94
N LEU A 70 29.51 4.58 -4.06
CA LEU A 70 29.74 4.80 -2.63
C LEU A 70 30.41 3.58 -1.97
N ASN A 71 29.99 2.37 -2.32
CA ASN A 71 30.62 1.14 -1.82
C ASN A 71 32.07 1.02 -2.27
N LYS A 72 32.39 1.38 -3.52
CA LYS A 72 33.78 1.45 -4.01
C LYS A 72 34.59 2.50 -3.25
N GLN A 73 34.03 3.67 -2.95
CA GLN A 73 34.72 4.69 -2.13
C GLN A 73 34.98 4.19 -0.71
N ILE A 74 34.01 3.52 -0.08
CA ILE A 74 34.19 2.93 1.25
C ILE A 74 35.28 1.87 1.23
N ALA A 75 35.27 0.97 0.23
CA ALA A 75 36.30 -0.04 0.07
C ALA A 75 37.69 0.58 -0.11
N PHE A 76 37.81 1.60 -0.97
CA PHE A 76 39.04 2.34 -1.19
C PHE A 76 39.52 3.05 0.09
N LEU A 77 38.64 3.71 0.82
CA LEU A 77 38.97 4.36 2.09
C LEU A 77 39.42 3.35 3.16
N LYS A 78 38.79 2.17 3.23
CA LYS A 78 39.20 1.09 4.13
C LYS A 78 40.58 0.55 3.76
N GLU A 79 40.84 0.30 2.49
CA GLU A 79 42.12 -0.19 1.99
C GLU A 79 43.25 0.83 2.19
N ASN A 80 42.96 2.11 1.94
CA ASN A 80 43.91 3.21 2.15
C ASN A 80 44.23 3.39 3.64
N ASN A 81 43.22 3.39 4.52
CA ASN A 81 43.46 3.39 5.97
C ASN A 81 44.30 2.18 6.40
N THR A 82 44.01 0.98 5.90
CA THR A 82 44.77 -0.23 6.23
C THR A 82 46.23 -0.11 5.77
N THR A 83 46.46 0.45 4.59
CA THR A 83 47.80 0.66 4.02
C THR A 83 48.58 1.73 4.78
N ALA A 84 47.95 2.86 5.11
CA ALA A 84 48.53 3.91 5.93
C ALA A 84 48.93 3.38 7.33
N LEU A 85 48.07 2.53 7.93
CA LEU A 85 48.37 1.87 9.20
C LEU A 85 49.56 0.91 9.10
N LYS A 86 49.68 0.16 8.00
CA LYS A 86 50.80 -0.76 7.75
C LYS A 86 52.12 0.00 7.51
N GLN A 87 52.08 1.10 6.75
CA GLN A 87 53.23 1.98 6.57
C GLN A 87 53.65 2.66 7.88
N LEU A 88 52.68 3.07 8.71
CA LEU A 88 52.94 3.58 10.05
C LEU A 88 53.48 2.50 10.99
N GLN A 89 53.12 1.23 10.83
CA GLN A 89 53.69 0.09 11.56
C GLN A 89 55.14 -0.19 11.13
N ASP A 90 55.43 -0.07 9.83
CA ASP A 90 56.76 -0.31 9.25
C ASP A 90 57.74 0.86 9.52
N LEU A 91 57.25 2.10 9.62
CA LEU A 91 58.04 3.31 9.95
C LEU A 91 58.38 3.44 11.45
N SER A 92 58.07 2.42 12.23
CA SER A 92 57.77 2.53 13.64
C SER A 92 58.52 1.49 14.46
N VAL A 93 59.73 1.86 14.89
CA VAL A 93 60.12 1.53 16.26
C VAL A 93 59.25 2.40 17.17
N ILE A 94 58.01 2.00 17.50
CA ILE A 94 57.08 2.82 18.30
C ILE A 94 56.72 2.14 19.61
N SER A 95 56.74 2.96 20.66
CA SER A 95 56.29 2.64 22.02
C SER A 95 54.89 2.03 22.05
N SER A 96 54.69 1.04 22.91
CA SER A 96 53.45 0.26 23.12
C SER A 96 52.14 1.08 23.12
N SER A 97 52.16 2.33 23.57
CA SER A 97 50.98 3.19 23.73
C SER A 97 50.28 3.59 22.42
N GLN A 98 51.01 3.85 21.34
CA GLN A 98 50.42 4.29 20.06
C GLN A 98 49.85 3.11 19.27
N ALA A 99 50.55 1.96 19.28
CA ALA A 99 50.04 0.69 18.76
C ALA A 99 48.72 0.28 19.46
N GLU A 100 48.60 0.57 20.76
CA GLU A 100 47.38 0.31 21.52
C GLU A 100 46.21 1.23 21.13
N SER A 101 46.46 2.52 20.86
CA SER A 101 45.39 3.43 20.42
C SER A 101 44.83 3.08 19.03
N ILE A 102 45.71 2.60 18.13
CA ILE A 102 45.33 2.15 16.79
C ILE A 102 44.54 0.85 16.90
N ARG A 103 45.00 -0.09 17.73
CA ARG A 103 44.30 -1.34 17.99
C ARG A 103 42.90 -1.11 18.56
N LYS A 104 42.75 -0.21 19.54
CA LYS A 104 41.43 0.21 20.05
C LYS A 104 40.54 0.82 18.97
N SER A 105 41.10 1.59 18.05
CA SER A 105 40.34 2.20 16.95
C SER A 105 39.90 1.15 15.93
N LEU A 106 40.75 0.17 15.61
CA LEU A 106 40.41 -0.98 14.76
C LEU A 106 39.36 -1.88 15.39
N ASP A 107 39.46 -2.18 16.68
CA ASP A 107 38.45 -2.93 17.44
C ASP A 107 37.10 -2.19 17.43
N ASN A 108 37.11 -0.86 17.59
CA ASN A 108 35.91 -0.03 17.49
C ASN A 108 35.30 -0.01 16.09
N ILE A 109 36.11 -0.02 15.02
CA ILE A 109 35.62 -0.08 13.64
C ILE A 109 35.02 -1.46 13.35
N GLY A 110 35.68 -2.54 13.76
CA GLY A 110 35.16 -3.90 13.63
C GLY A 110 33.83 -4.09 14.36
N ALA A 111 33.71 -3.53 15.58
CA ALA A 111 32.47 -3.52 16.34
C ALA A 111 31.35 -2.74 15.61
N LYS A 112 31.67 -1.58 15.00
CA LYS A 112 30.71 -0.80 14.21
C LYS A 112 30.30 -1.50 12.91
N ASP A 113 31.22 -2.17 12.22
CA ASP A 113 30.90 -2.96 11.02
C ASP A 113 29.94 -4.11 11.35
N ALA A 114 30.19 -4.82 12.47
CA ALA A 114 29.29 -5.87 12.95
C ALA A 114 27.91 -5.32 13.35
N TYR A 115 27.86 -4.13 13.94
CA TYR A 115 26.63 -3.43 14.26
C TYR A 115 25.85 -3.03 12.99
N ILE A 116 26.52 -2.49 11.97
CA ILE A 116 25.91 -2.15 10.68
C ILE A 116 25.35 -3.39 9.99
N GLN A 117 26.09 -4.51 9.98
CA GLN A 117 25.58 -5.77 9.41
C GLN A 117 24.34 -6.27 10.15
N THR A 118 24.32 -6.17 11.48
CA THR A 118 23.17 -6.58 12.30
C THR A 118 21.95 -5.69 12.03
N LEU A 119 22.16 -4.37 11.87
CA LEU A 119 21.11 -3.43 11.48
C LEU A 119 20.53 -3.78 10.10
N GLN A 120 21.38 -4.02 9.10
CA GLN A 120 20.95 -4.38 7.75
C GLN A 120 20.13 -5.67 7.73
N GLN A 121 20.56 -6.71 8.45
CA GLN A 121 19.81 -7.96 8.58
C GLN A 121 18.46 -7.76 9.28
N SER A 122 18.43 -6.94 10.33
CA SER A 122 17.21 -6.63 11.07
C SER A 122 16.21 -5.85 10.21
N MET A 123 16.69 -4.91 9.39
CA MET A 123 15.88 -4.18 8.42
C MET A 123 15.29 -5.13 7.35
N ALA A 124 16.10 -6.00 6.75
CA ALA A 124 15.63 -6.97 5.76
C ALA A 124 14.57 -7.93 6.34
N LYS A 125 14.73 -8.34 7.60
CA LYS A 125 13.73 -9.16 8.30
C LYS A 125 12.42 -8.41 8.51
N LYS A 126 12.48 -7.13 8.91
CA LYS A 126 11.30 -6.27 9.06
C LYS A 126 10.52 -6.14 7.74
N ASP A 127 11.22 -5.88 6.63
CA ASP A 127 10.59 -5.70 5.32
C ASP A 127 9.92 -6.99 4.84
N SER A 128 10.55 -8.13 5.06
CA SER A 128 9.97 -9.47 4.82
C SER A 128 8.65 -9.68 5.59
N LEU A 129 8.61 -9.34 6.88
CA LEU A 129 7.41 -9.49 7.71
C LEU A 129 6.28 -8.56 7.23
N ASN A 130 6.60 -7.30 6.95
CA ASN A 130 5.65 -6.33 6.41
C ASN A 130 5.05 -6.80 5.07
N MET A 131 5.89 -7.35 4.19
CA MET A 131 5.44 -7.86 2.89
C MET A 131 4.50 -9.07 3.05
N GLN A 132 4.83 -10.00 3.95
CA GLN A 132 3.96 -11.14 4.27
C GLN A 132 2.61 -10.68 4.81
N LEU A 133 2.61 -9.69 5.72
CA LEU A 133 1.38 -9.12 6.26
C LEU A 133 0.51 -8.52 5.14
N VAL A 134 1.11 -7.75 4.24
CA VAL A 134 0.39 -7.16 3.10
C VAL A 134 -0.18 -8.22 2.18
N MET A 135 0.56 -9.29 1.90
CA MET A 135 0.06 -10.40 1.09
C MET A 135 -1.10 -11.13 1.76
N ASN A 136 -1.01 -11.38 3.06
CA ASN A 136 -2.09 -11.98 3.84
C ASN A 136 -3.33 -11.08 3.87
N LEU A 137 -3.15 -9.78 4.05
CA LEU A 137 -4.23 -8.80 4.02
C LEU A 137 -4.88 -8.73 2.64
N LYS A 138 -4.10 -8.61 1.57
CA LYS A 138 -4.63 -8.60 0.19
C LYS A 138 -5.34 -9.91 -0.15
N GLY A 139 -4.78 -11.05 0.24
CA GLY A 139 -5.40 -12.36 0.05
C GLY A 139 -6.72 -12.52 0.80
N ALA A 140 -6.78 -12.08 2.06
CA ALA A 140 -8.01 -12.14 2.86
C ALA A 140 -9.10 -11.19 2.33
N ILE A 141 -8.70 -10.03 1.80
CA ILE A 141 -9.60 -8.98 1.32
C ILE A 141 -10.05 -9.20 -0.13
N GLY A 142 -9.30 -9.99 -0.93
CA GLY A 142 -9.24 -10.07 -2.40
C GLY A 142 -10.51 -10.24 -3.26
N ASN A 143 -11.71 -10.06 -2.70
CA ASN A 143 -13.00 -10.04 -3.39
C ASN A 143 -13.81 -8.74 -3.15
N LEU A 144 -13.21 -7.71 -2.57
CA LEU A 144 -13.87 -6.43 -2.30
C LEU A 144 -13.46 -5.41 -3.37
N ASP A 145 -14.41 -4.60 -3.85
CA ASP A 145 -14.15 -3.55 -4.84
C ASP A 145 -12.92 -2.72 -4.45
N ASP A 146 -11.89 -2.69 -5.31
CA ASP A 146 -10.62 -1.98 -5.11
C ASP A 146 -10.80 -0.47 -4.82
N LYS A 147 -12.01 0.07 -5.04
CA LYS A 147 -12.37 1.46 -4.78
C LYS A 147 -12.66 1.74 -3.30
N ASP A 148 -13.01 0.72 -2.52
CA ASP A 148 -13.48 0.90 -1.14
C ASP A 148 -12.41 0.55 -0.10
N ILE A 149 -11.39 -0.21 -0.48
CA ILE A 149 -10.27 -0.61 0.40
C ILE A 149 -8.96 -0.45 -0.36
N ASN A 150 -7.99 0.19 0.27
CA ASN A 150 -6.66 0.40 -0.28
C ASN A 150 -5.59 0.06 0.75
N ILE A 151 -4.69 -0.87 0.41
CA ILE A 151 -3.58 -1.27 1.28
C ILE A 151 -2.27 -0.70 0.72
N LYS A 152 -1.58 0.08 1.55
CA LYS A 152 -0.31 0.72 1.23
C LYS A 152 0.75 0.38 2.27
N VAL A 153 2.01 0.37 1.85
CA VAL A 153 3.16 0.30 2.75
C VAL A 153 3.97 1.56 2.52
N ASP A 154 4.24 2.31 3.59
CA ASP A 154 5.14 3.45 3.54
C ASP A 154 6.07 3.43 4.75
N LYS A 155 7.37 3.53 4.52
CA LYS A 155 8.45 3.52 5.54
C LYS A 155 8.33 2.37 6.56
N GLY A 156 7.86 1.21 6.10
CA GLY A 156 7.68 0.02 6.93
C GLY A 156 6.48 0.08 7.89
N VAL A 157 5.54 1.00 7.65
CA VAL A 157 4.21 1.06 8.26
C VAL A 157 3.19 0.60 7.23
N VAL A 158 2.27 -0.28 7.63
CA VAL A 158 1.20 -0.75 6.74
C VAL A 158 -0.07 0.05 7.02
N TYR A 159 -0.65 0.63 5.97
CA TYR A 159 -1.87 1.41 6.00
C TYR A 159 -2.98 0.66 5.27
N ILE A 160 -4.11 0.48 5.94
CA ILE A 160 -5.34 -0.06 5.34
C ILE A 160 -6.36 1.07 5.36
N ASP A 161 -6.50 1.77 4.23
CA ASP A 161 -7.51 2.80 4.04
C ASP A 161 -8.84 2.15 3.64
N ILE A 162 -9.88 2.34 4.44
CA ILE A 162 -11.23 1.83 4.17
C ILE A 162 -12.16 3.03 4.02
N SER A 163 -12.93 3.08 2.94
CA SER A 163 -13.86 4.19 2.69
C SER A 163 -14.98 4.23 3.73
N ASP A 164 -15.29 5.43 4.22
CA ASP A 164 -16.34 5.61 5.21
C ASP A 164 -17.73 5.23 4.68
N LYS A 165 -17.96 5.30 3.37
CA LYS A 165 -19.25 4.88 2.76
C LYS A 165 -19.49 3.37 2.89
N LEU A 166 -18.41 2.59 2.98
CA LEU A 166 -18.47 1.15 3.23
C LEU A 166 -18.69 0.90 4.72
N LEU A 167 -17.97 1.65 5.58
CA LEU A 167 -17.98 1.47 7.02
C LEU A 167 -19.26 1.95 7.70
N PHE A 168 -19.81 3.09 7.26
CA PHE A 168 -20.86 3.82 7.96
C PHE A 168 -21.93 4.32 6.98
N LYS A 169 -23.13 4.59 7.53
CA LYS A 169 -24.13 5.39 6.82
C LYS A 169 -23.72 6.86 6.81
N SER A 170 -24.25 7.64 5.87
CA SER A 170 -23.98 9.08 5.77
C SER A 170 -24.28 9.80 7.10
N GLY A 171 -23.31 10.58 7.60
CA GLY A 171 -23.43 11.31 8.86
C GLY A 171 -23.61 10.44 10.11
N SER A 172 -23.29 9.14 10.03
CA SER A 172 -23.35 8.20 11.16
C SER A 172 -21.95 7.68 11.51
N TYR A 173 -21.85 7.07 12.68
CA TYR A 173 -20.72 6.32 13.22
C TYR A 173 -21.10 4.85 13.51
N ASP A 174 -22.32 4.43 13.15
CA ASP A 174 -22.77 3.05 13.30
C ASP A 174 -22.20 2.20 12.16
N VAL A 175 -21.45 1.17 12.55
CA VAL A 175 -20.76 0.27 11.62
C VAL A 175 -21.80 -0.61 10.91
N THR A 176 -21.80 -0.60 9.57
CA THR A 176 -22.73 -1.39 8.75
C THR A 176 -22.43 -2.88 8.83
N ASP A 177 -23.38 -3.74 8.46
CA ASP A 177 -23.13 -5.19 8.46
C ASP A 177 -22.11 -5.62 7.41
N LYS A 178 -22.15 -4.99 6.22
CA LYS A 178 -21.11 -5.15 5.19
C LYS A 178 -19.73 -4.75 5.71
N ALA A 179 -19.65 -3.69 6.50
CA ALA A 179 -18.41 -3.27 7.13
C ALA A 179 -17.88 -4.29 8.12
N LYS A 180 -18.74 -4.93 8.91
CA LYS A 180 -18.35 -5.99 9.84
C LYS A 180 -17.69 -7.14 9.07
N GLU A 181 -18.27 -7.60 7.96
CA GLU A 181 -17.66 -8.65 7.13
C GLU A 181 -16.22 -8.32 6.70
N VAL A 182 -15.98 -7.08 6.26
CA VAL A 182 -14.64 -6.60 5.89
C VAL A 182 -13.72 -6.56 7.11
N LEU A 183 -14.17 -5.98 8.20
CA LEU A 183 -13.41 -5.90 9.45
C LEU A 183 -13.09 -7.29 10.01
N GLY A 184 -13.95 -8.29 9.79
CA GLY A 184 -13.70 -9.68 10.17
C GLY A 184 -12.55 -10.33 9.40
N LYS A 185 -12.42 -10.00 8.11
CA LYS A 185 -11.28 -10.44 7.29
C LYS A 185 -9.97 -9.82 7.80
N VAL A 186 -9.99 -8.51 8.07
CA VAL A 186 -8.83 -7.80 8.65
C VAL A 186 -8.48 -8.37 10.03
N ALA A 187 -9.48 -8.58 10.88
CA ALA A 187 -9.34 -9.17 12.20
C ALA A 187 -8.70 -10.56 12.17
N THR A 188 -9.09 -11.40 11.21
CA THR A 188 -8.51 -12.75 11.04
C THR A 188 -7.00 -12.68 10.77
N VAL A 189 -6.56 -11.74 9.92
CA VAL A 189 -5.13 -11.56 9.64
C VAL A 189 -4.39 -11.00 10.86
N LEU A 190 -4.98 -10.02 11.55
CA LEU A 190 -4.38 -9.40 12.74
C LEU A 190 -4.26 -10.39 13.91
N LYS A 191 -5.23 -11.30 14.10
CA LYS A 191 -5.16 -12.36 15.12
C LYS A 191 -3.98 -13.30 14.95
N ASN A 192 -3.60 -13.58 13.70
CA ASN A 192 -2.45 -14.43 13.39
C ASN A 192 -1.11 -13.72 13.64
N GLN A 193 -1.14 -12.45 14.04
CA GLN A 193 0.02 -11.63 14.36
C GLN A 193 -0.15 -11.08 15.78
N PRO A 194 -0.10 -11.94 16.81
CA PRO A 194 -0.49 -11.56 18.16
C PRO A 194 0.38 -10.44 18.71
N ASP A 195 1.64 -10.31 18.32
CA ASP A 195 2.50 -9.27 18.89
C ASP A 195 2.19 -7.88 18.31
N ILE A 196 1.50 -7.77 17.18
CA ILE A 196 1.35 -6.50 16.46
C ILE A 196 0.35 -5.57 17.16
N GLU A 197 0.77 -4.32 17.34
CA GLU A 197 -0.10 -3.21 17.73
C GLU A 197 -0.58 -2.45 16.50
N PHE A 198 -1.80 -1.94 16.56
CA PHE A 198 -2.36 -1.15 15.48
C PHE A 198 -3.24 -0.01 15.99
N MET A 199 -3.31 1.03 15.18
CA MET A 199 -4.08 2.24 15.43
C MET A 199 -5.17 2.38 14.37
N VAL A 200 -6.39 2.69 14.80
CA VAL A 200 -7.51 3.03 13.93
C VAL A 200 -7.66 4.54 13.93
N GLU A 201 -7.39 5.17 12.79
CA GLU A 201 -7.51 6.61 12.58
C GLU A 201 -8.78 6.94 11.79
N GLY A 202 -9.64 7.80 12.32
CA GLY A 202 -10.75 8.40 11.57
C GLY A 202 -10.32 9.66 10.84
N HIS A 203 -10.78 9.85 9.60
CA HIS A 203 -10.59 11.05 8.81
C HIS A 203 -11.92 11.53 8.22
N THR A 204 -12.08 12.85 8.07
CA THR A 204 -13.24 13.48 7.43
C THR A 204 -12.81 14.27 6.19
N ASP A 205 -13.79 14.70 5.40
CA ASP A 205 -13.60 15.80 4.46
C ASP A 205 -13.77 17.14 5.19
N ASN A 206 -13.67 18.25 4.45
CA ASN A 206 -13.83 19.60 4.99
C ASN A 206 -15.29 20.04 5.21
N VAL A 207 -16.26 19.13 5.09
CA VAL A 207 -17.65 19.46 5.34
C VAL A 207 -17.87 19.36 6.85
N GLY A 208 -18.16 20.50 7.48
CA GLY A 208 -18.38 20.54 8.92
C GLY A 208 -19.51 19.62 9.36
N PHE A 209 -19.24 18.82 10.40
CA PHE A 209 -20.23 17.97 11.04
C PHE A 209 -20.57 18.52 12.42
N SER A 210 -21.86 18.65 12.74
CA SER A 210 -22.31 18.93 14.10
C SER A 210 -23.66 18.26 14.34
N ARG A 211 -23.71 17.33 15.30
CA ARG A 211 -24.95 16.60 15.61
C ARG A 211 -24.93 16.03 17.03
N GLY A 212 -25.93 16.40 17.82
CA GLY A 212 -26.08 15.92 19.19
C GLY A 212 -24.89 16.35 20.05
N VAL A 213 -24.18 15.38 20.62
CA VAL A 213 -23.00 15.63 21.47
C VAL A 213 -21.69 15.80 20.70
N LEU A 214 -21.69 15.53 19.39
CA LEU A 214 -20.50 15.67 18.54
C LEU A 214 -20.45 17.10 18.02
N VAL A 215 -19.43 17.84 18.43
CA VAL A 215 -19.26 19.27 18.18
C VAL A 215 -18.79 19.54 16.76
N ASP A 216 -17.83 18.76 16.27
CA ASP A 216 -17.14 18.99 15.00
C ASP A 216 -16.65 17.69 14.31
N ASN A 217 -15.80 17.86 13.30
CA ASN A 217 -15.14 16.77 12.58
C ASN A 217 -14.11 16.01 13.42
N TRP A 218 -13.52 16.63 14.46
CA TRP A 218 -12.67 15.89 15.40
C TRP A 218 -13.48 14.83 16.14
N ASP A 219 -14.60 15.24 16.73
CA ASP A 219 -15.48 14.36 17.47
C ASP A 219 -16.01 13.22 16.59
N LEU A 220 -16.46 13.53 15.37
CA LEU A 220 -16.92 12.52 14.42
C LEU A 220 -15.81 11.51 14.10
N SER A 221 -14.60 11.99 13.81
CA SER A 221 -13.48 11.13 13.42
C SER A 221 -13.06 10.17 14.53
N VAL A 222 -12.96 10.65 15.78
CA VAL A 222 -12.65 9.83 16.95
C VAL A 222 -13.80 8.85 17.24
N LYS A 223 -15.05 9.30 17.12
CA LYS A 223 -16.22 8.45 17.35
C LYS A 223 -16.30 7.29 16.34
N ARG A 224 -15.98 7.54 15.07
CA ARG A 224 -15.88 6.49 14.04
C ARG A 224 -14.77 5.49 14.36
N ALA A 225 -13.57 5.98 14.68
CA ALA A 225 -12.44 5.12 15.04
C ALA A 225 -12.77 4.21 16.24
N THR A 226 -13.33 4.77 17.32
CA THR A 226 -13.73 3.98 18.50
C THR A 226 -14.84 2.97 18.19
N SER A 227 -15.74 3.26 17.25
CA SER A 227 -16.80 2.33 16.84
C SER A 227 -16.22 1.12 16.10
N VAL A 228 -15.22 1.33 15.25
CA VAL A 228 -14.48 0.23 14.59
C VAL A 228 -13.69 -0.60 15.60
N VAL A 229 -12.96 0.03 16.53
CA VAL A 229 -12.23 -0.69 17.59
C VAL A 229 -13.18 -1.55 18.43
N ARG A 230 -14.36 -1.03 18.81
CA ARG A 230 -15.37 -1.81 19.54
C ARG A 230 -15.87 -3.02 18.76
N VAL A 231 -16.02 -2.92 17.44
CA VAL A 231 -16.40 -4.06 16.59
C VAL A 231 -15.28 -5.11 16.59
N LEU A 232 -14.03 -4.69 16.36
CA LEU A 232 -12.86 -5.57 16.38
C LEU A 232 -12.69 -6.27 17.73
N GLN A 233 -12.92 -5.56 18.83
CA GLN A 233 -12.90 -6.12 20.18
C GLN A 233 -14.07 -7.08 20.42
N ASN A 234 -15.30 -6.61 20.30
CA ASN A 234 -16.46 -7.31 20.87
C ASN A 234 -16.94 -8.46 19.97
N GLN A 235 -16.82 -8.33 18.64
CA GLN A 235 -17.28 -9.34 17.70
C GLN A 235 -16.17 -10.25 17.24
N TYR A 236 -14.98 -9.69 17.07
CA TYR A 236 -13.84 -10.44 16.57
C TYR A 236 -12.83 -10.79 17.67
N GLY A 237 -12.94 -10.30 18.90
CA GLY A 237 -12.09 -10.75 20.01
C GLY A 237 -10.62 -10.34 19.87
N LEU A 238 -10.34 -9.18 19.27
CA LEU A 238 -8.99 -8.62 19.27
C LEU A 238 -8.68 -8.03 20.65
N GLU A 239 -7.42 -8.17 21.07
CA GLU A 239 -6.97 -7.72 22.38
C GLU A 239 -7.01 -6.19 22.50
N PRO A 240 -7.77 -5.61 23.45
CA PRO A 240 -7.93 -4.17 23.56
C PRO A 240 -6.62 -3.41 23.77
N ALA A 241 -5.66 -4.02 24.49
CA ALA A 241 -4.35 -3.41 24.77
C ALA A 241 -3.52 -3.15 23.50
N LYS A 242 -3.84 -3.84 22.38
CA LYS A 242 -3.11 -3.71 21.11
C LYS A 242 -3.76 -2.72 20.14
N MET A 243 -4.84 -2.06 20.58
CA MET A 243 -5.65 -1.18 19.74
C MET A 243 -5.63 0.24 20.27
N THR A 244 -5.26 1.19 19.41
CA THR A 244 -5.45 2.62 19.68
C THR A 244 -6.52 3.18 18.74
N ALA A 245 -7.45 3.98 19.26
CA ALA A 245 -8.39 4.75 18.43
C ALA A 245 -7.96 6.22 18.42
N ALA A 246 -7.82 6.81 17.23
CA ALA A 246 -7.44 8.19 17.05
C ALA A 246 -8.32 8.88 15.99
N GLY A 247 -8.46 10.19 16.10
CA GLY A 247 -9.10 11.04 15.08
C GLY A 247 -8.08 11.97 14.48
N ARG A 248 -8.23 12.29 13.20
CA ARG A 248 -7.40 13.25 12.48
C ARG A 248 -8.22 14.38 11.84
N SER A 249 -9.55 14.35 12.01
CA SER A 249 -10.46 15.31 11.41
C SER A 249 -10.18 15.48 9.90
N GLU A 250 -10.30 16.69 9.38
CA GLU A 250 -10.09 17.08 7.98
C GLU A 250 -8.64 17.46 7.63
N TYR A 251 -7.75 17.53 8.62
CA TYR A 251 -6.41 18.13 8.50
C TYR A 251 -5.35 17.23 7.87
N VAL A 252 -5.68 15.98 7.54
CA VAL A 252 -4.80 15.05 6.81
C VAL A 252 -5.51 14.53 5.56
N PRO A 253 -5.80 15.42 4.57
CA PRO A 253 -6.45 15.04 3.33
C PRO A 253 -5.49 14.22 2.45
N VAL A 254 -6.05 13.28 1.70
CA VAL A 254 -5.35 12.49 0.66
C VAL A 254 -5.79 12.88 -0.75
N GLY A 255 -6.83 13.72 -0.86
CA GLY A 255 -7.32 14.30 -2.11
C GLY A 255 -7.82 15.73 -1.89
N ALA A 256 -8.03 16.45 -2.98
CA ALA A 256 -8.48 17.83 -2.92
C ALA A 256 -9.94 17.92 -2.42
N ASN A 257 -10.21 18.82 -1.47
CA ASN A 257 -11.53 18.98 -0.84
C ASN A 257 -12.53 19.77 -1.70
N ASP A 258 -12.15 20.16 -2.91
CA ASP A 258 -13.00 20.84 -3.90
C ASP A 258 -13.74 19.87 -4.83
N THR A 259 -13.26 18.63 -4.98
CA THR A 259 -13.85 17.58 -5.83
C THR A 259 -14.67 16.57 -5.04
N VAL A 260 -15.69 15.99 -5.67
CA VAL A 260 -16.52 14.93 -5.05
C VAL A 260 -15.66 13.70 -4.75
N GLU A 261 -14.77 13.36 -5.68
CA GLU A 261 -13.83 12.25 -5.60
C GLU A 261 -12.82 12.46 -4.47
N GLY A 262 -12.24 13.66 -4.36
CA GLY A 262 -11.28 13.99 -3.30
C GLY A 262 -11.92 13.99 -1.91
N LYS A 263 -13.13 14.56 -1.77
CA LYS A 263 -13.91 14.44 -0.51
C LYS A 263 -14.20 12.99 -0.16
N ALA A 264 -14.59 12.17 -1.13
CA ALA A 264 -14.85 10.74 -0.89
C ALA A 264 -13.60 9.97 -0.46
N ALA A 265 -12.42 10.33 -0.98
CA ALA A 265 -11.13 9.77 -0.55
C ALA A 265 -10.72 10.26 0.85
N ASN A 266 -11.08 11.51 1.21
CA ASN A 266 -10.78 12.08 2.52
C ASN A 266 -11.61 11.45 3.64
N ARG A 267 -12.89 11.13 3.38
CA ARG A 267 -13.77 10.37 4.29
C ARG A 267 -13.37 8.89 4.32
N ARG A 268 -12.43 8.57 5.20
CA ARG A 268 -11.89 7.22 5.36
C ARG A 268 -11.57 6.92 6.81
N THR A 269 -11.61 5.64 7.13
CA THR A 269 -10.99 5.11 8.34
C THR A 269 -9.75 4.32 7.94
N ARG A 270 -8.65 4.60 8.60
CA ARG A 270 -7.34 4.05 8.31
C ARG A 270 -6.91 3.16 9.46
N ILE A 271 -6.57 1.91 9.17
CA ILE A 271 -5.90 1.03 10.13
C ILE A 271 -4.40 1.11 9.85
N VAL A 272 -3.66 1.66 10.82
CA VAL A 272 -2.22 1.82 10.81
C VAL A 272 -1.61 0.70 11.62
N ILE A 273 -0.85 -0.17 10.97
CA ILE A 273 -0.11 -1.24 11.62
C ILE A 273 1.31 -0.74 11.83
N LEU A 274 1.66 -0.50 13.09
CA LEU A 274 2.95 0.04 13.45
C LEU A 274 3.98 -1.09 13.52
N PRO A 275 5.19 -0.89 12.96
CA PRO A 275 6.28 -1.81 13.20
C PRO A 275 6.67 -1.75 14.68
N GLN A 276 6.79 -2.91 15.34
CA GLN A 276 7.28 -2.97 16.71
C GLN A 276 8.73 -2.49 16.77
N LEU A 277 8.90 -1.24 17.17
CA LEU A 277 10.22 -0.66 17.38
C LEU A 277 10.95 -1.36 18.53
N ASP A 278 10.19 -1.84 19.53
CA ASP A 278 10.74 -2.59 20.67
C ASP A 278 11.29 -3.95 20.27
N GLN A 279 10.67 -4.64 19.30
CA GLN A 279 11.23 -5.88 18.77
C GLN A 279 12.51 -5.61 17.99
N PHE A 280 12.57 -4.49 17.27
CA PHE A 280 13.80 -4.03 16.62
C PHE A 280 14.89 -3.73 17.66
N PHE A 281 14.60 -3.02 18.75
CA PHE A 281 15.58 -2.75 19.81
C PHE A 281 16.00 -4.02 20.56
N LYS A 282 15.08 -4.95 20.85
CA LYS A 282 15.41 -6.26 21.46
C LYS A 282 16.34 -7.10 20.58
N LEU A 283 16.25 -6.98 19.26
CA LEU A 283 17.20 -7.62 18.34
C LEU A 283 18.60 -6.98 18.42
N LEU A 284 18.70 -5.70 18.77
CA LEU A 284 19.96 -4.99 18.97
C LEU A 284 20.57 -5.23 20.36
N GLU A 285 19.74 -5.44 21.38
CA GLU A 285 20.19 -5.68 22.77
C GLU A 285 20.68 -7.12 23.01
N LYS A 286 20.33 -8.08 22.16
CA LYS A 286 20.61 -9.51 22.41
C LYS A 286 22.08 -9.94 22.29
N LYS A 287 23.03 -9.00 22.33
CA LYS A 287 24.47 -9.27 22.35
C LYS A 287 25.16 -8.40 23.40
N ASN A 288 24.95 -8.75 24.66
CA ASN A 288 25.91 -8.54 25.74
C ASN A 288 26.21 -9.91 26.34
#